data_AF-A0A929I661-F1
#
_entry.id   AF-A0A929I661-F1
#
_cell.length_a   1.000
_cell.length_b   1.000
_cell.length_c   1.000
_cell.angle_alpha   90.00
_cell.angle_beta   90.00
_cell.angle_gamma   90.00
#
_symmetry.space_group_name_H-M   'P 1'
#
loop_
_entity.id
_entity.type
_entity.pdbx_description
1 polymer ?
#
loop_
_entity_poly.entity_id
_entity_poly.type
_entity_poly.pdbx_seq_one_letter_code
_entity_poly.pdbx_strand_id
1 'polypeptide(L)'
;MEKKMYKLTTVVFLAVFLLCVTVTAHASPESQALVAQGRALLFNNGNPTYSGLLAANQKFQQAVTADSGDPEANLFFAVTRVLALLDDTVTYTYGPPIENVKELLDGFGVSHEGRDIFDWSASIPEDAEGNLLLPPDAPSGQAIQDFLRSVIVPEIEGVLANLSVIAEYFNLTLTAAETGEYHNIEVDYGDVLLYKSFLHAVNATLLIISSYDIDVDIDEIANKINSDLFNINTDLLDTYPDFLKLLADGGATIGDAREALLAAIDSYDAASTFIRQETDDQWDDLIALDPEDEAEELEFGNSLEKIKDSLENRRPVEIGDNLTRVDFSEFFDDPLSIRHYLPTFNYDPYTGEYKGVSSFPDKTFSGILPDGLPPGIDFASINGYMVTSDLWIRAVINTEEKGPIEAVWQKGGEDTTSRGDRVIWGHFYASPSDVTWGSQDNPDLFVKIWFDVSGRVDVNYFHVSVPE
;
A
#
# COMPACT_ATOMS: atom_id res chain seq x y z
N MET A 1 20.34 -75.90 -42.87
CA MET A 1 21.52 -75.04 -42.61
C MET A 1 21.00 -73.84 -41.83
N GLU A 2 21.16 -73.86 -40.51
CA GLU A 2 22.30 -73.23 -39.79
C GLU A 2 22.18 -71.70 -39.83
N LYS A 3 22.16 -70.93 -38.73
CA LYS A 3 22.68 -71.17 -37.37
C LYS A 3 22.16 -70.09 -36.41
N LYS A 4 21.81 -70.52 -35.19
CA LYS A 4 22.12 -69.99 -33.84
C LYS A 4 21.98 -68.47 -33.59
N MET A 5 21.08 -68.00 -32.72
CA MET A 5 21.06 -68.17 -31.25
C MET A 5 22.34 -67.67 -30.56
N TYR A 6 22.25 -66.49 -29.96
CA TYR A 6 22.89 -66.21 -28.67
C TYR A 6 21.78 -65.98 -27.65
N LYS A 7 21.59 -66.99 -26.80
CA LYS A 7 20.95 -66.82 -25.49
C LYS A 7 22.07 -66.66 -24.46
N LEU A 8 21.81 -65.75 -23.52
CA LEU A 8 22.19 -65.81 -22.11
C LEU A 8 23.63 -65.44 -21.74
N THR A 9 23.79 -64.23 -21.21
CA THR A 9 24.36 -64.09 -19.86
C THR A 9 23.54 -63.04 -19.11
N THR A 10 22.92 -63.51 -18.04
CA THR A 10 22.13 -62.80 -17.04
C THR A 10 23.00 -61.83 -16.24
N VAL A 11 22.36 -60.77 -15.71
CA VAL A 11 22.82 -59.76 -14.73
C VAL A 11 23.28 -58.43 -15.35
N VAL A 12 22.57 -57.35 -14.98
CA VAL A 12 22.74 -55.93 -15.35
C VAL A 12 22.18 -55.50 -16.72
N PHE A 13 20.86 -55.42 -16.83
CA PHE A 13 20.15 -54.15 -17.08
C PHE A 13 18.67 -54.37 -16.76
N LEU A 14 18.48 -54.77 -15.51
CA LEU A 14 17.25 -54.67 -14.75
C LEU A 14 17.30 -53.29 -14.10
N ALA A 15 17.21 -52.22 -14.90
CA ALA A 15 17.17 -50.83 -14.48
C ALA A 15 16.74 -49.99 -15.67
N VAL A 16 15.75 -49.12 -15.48
CA VAL A 16 15.11 -48.24 -16.46
C VAL A 16 14.12 -48.92 -17.43
N PHE A 17 13.56 -50.04 -16.98
CA PHE A 17 12.11 -50.24 -17.06
C PHE A 17 11.53 -49.72 -15.71
N LEU A 18 11.81 -48.45 -15.38
CA LEU A 18 10.94 -47.72 -14.45
C LEU A 18 9.68 -47.51 -15.29
N LEU A 19 8.60 -48.26 -15.08
CA LEU A 19 7.59 -47.82 -14.13
C LEU A 19 7.41 -46.30 -14.28
N CYS A 20 6.89 -45.86 -15.43
CA CYS A 20 5.81 -44.88 -15.45
C CYS A 20 4.64 -45.47 -14.65
N VAL A 21 4.84 -45.67 -13.35
CA VAL A 21 3.80 -45.38 -12.40
C VAL A 21 3.70 -43.88 -12.56
N THR A 22 2.63 -43.43 -13.21
CA THR A 22 1.97 -42.24 -12.69
C THR A 22 1.81 -42.52 -11.22
N VAL A 23 2.80 -42.10 -10.41
CA VAL A 23 2.57 -41.99 -8.99
C VAL A 23 1.57 -40.86 -8.99
N THR A 24 0.28 -41.22 -9.01
CA THR A 24 -0.69 -40.40 -8.30
C THR A 24 -0.07 -40.33 -6.93
N ALA A 25 0.62 -39.22 -6.65
CA ALA A 25 1.29 -38.97 -5.40
C ALA A 25 0.16 -38.81 -4.39
N HIS A 26 -0.39 -39.95 -3.98
CA HIS A 26 -1.27 -40.02 -2.85
C HIS A 26 -0.39 -39.63 -1.68
N ALA A 27 -0.79 -38.55 -1.02
CA ALA A 27 -0.17 -38.08 0.19
C ALA A 27 0.09 -39.24 1.15
N SER A 28 1.22 -39.18 1.85
CA SER A 28 1.58 -40.23 2.79
C SER A 28 0.49 -40.41 3.86
N PRO A 29 0.20 -41.65 4.31
CA PRO A 29 -0.80 -41.88 5.36
C PRO A 29 -0.51 -41.12 6.66
N GLU A 30 0.77 -40.85 6.93
CA GLU A 30 1.20 -40.05 8.07
C GLU A 30 0.82 -38.58 7.92
N SER A 31 1.10 -37.97 6.75
CA SER A 31 0.69 -36.60 6.43
C SER A 31 -0.83 -36.43 6.54
N GLN A 32 -1.58 -37.34 5.92
CA GLN A 32 -3.05 -37.29 5.93
C GLN A 32 -3.65 -37.44 7.35
N ALA A 33 -3.04 -38.27 8.20
CA ALA A 33 -3.46 -38.38 9.60
C ALA A 33 -3.18 -37.09 10.39
N LEU A 34 -2.13 -36.35 10.05
CA LEU A 34 -1.79 -35.05 10.65
C LEU A 34 -2.71 -33.94 10.13
N VAL A 35 -3.02 -33.93 8.82
CA VAL A 35 -4.00 -33.02 8.22
C VAL A 35 -5.36 -33.19 8.88
N ALA A 36 -5.86 -34.42 9.03
CA ALA A 36 -7.13 -34.67 9.71
C ALA A 36 -7.16 -34.17 11.16
N GLN A 37 -6.04 -34.32 11.90
CA GLN A 37 -5.90 -33.75 13.24
C GLN A 37 -5.92 -32.22 13.21
N GLY A 38 -5.21 -31.61 12.26
CA GLY A 38 -5.18 -30.16 12.08
C GLY A 38 -6.55 -29.59 11.76
N ARG A 39 -7.30 -30.18 10.82
CA ARG A 39 -8.67 -29.78 10.48
C ARG A 39 -9.61 -29.83 11.68
N ALA A 40 -9.55 -30.92 12.46
CA ALA A 40 -10.37 -31.06 13.66
C ALA A 40 -10.09 -29.95 14.71
N LEU A 41 -8.83 -29.53 14.82
CA LEU A 41 -8.42 -28.43 15.72
C LEU A 41 -8.81 -27.05 15.17
N LEU A 42 -8.62 -26.83 13.87
CA LEU A 42 -8.87 -25.55 13.21
C LEU A 42 -10.36 -25.22 13.23
N PHE A 43 -11.19 -26.13 12.71
CA PHE A 43 -12.62 -25.87 12.53
C PHE A 43 -13.43 -26.12 13.79
N ASN A 44 -13.00 -27.07 14.64
CA ASN A 44 -13.61 -27.37 15.93
C ASN A 44 -15.15 -27.50 15.88
N ASN A 45 -15.67 -28.17 14.83
CA ASN A 45 -17.10 -28.37 14.57
C ASN A 45 -17.88 -27.04 14.43
N GLY A 46 -17.37 -26.12 13.61
CA GLY A 46 -17.98 -24.84 13.32
C GLY A 46 -17.82 -23.78 14.41
N ASN A 47 -16.86 -23.99 15.32
CA ASN A 47 -16.57 -23.04 16.38
C ASN A 47 -15.05 -22.85 16.50
N PRO A 48 -14.41 -22.27 15.48
CA PRO A 48 -12.97 -22.08 15.46
C PRO A 48 -12.53 -21.28 16.69
N THR A 49 -11.33 -21.58 17.17
CA THR A 49 -10.74 -20.85 18.30
C THR A 49 -9.31 -20.52 17.97
N TYR A 50 -8.82 -19.44 18.57
CA TYR A 50 -7.45 -19.02 18.36
C TYR A 50 -6.42 -20.10 18.76
N SER A 51 -6.59 -20.71 19.93
CA SER A 51 -5.74 -21.83 20.37
C SER A 51 -5.81 -23.05 19.45
N GLY A 52 -6.97 -23.30 18.84
CA GLY A 52 -7.18 -24.37 17.88
C GLY A 52 -6.42 -24.12 16.58
N LEU A 53 -6.42 -22.87 16.10
CA LEU A 53 -5.65 -22.43 14.93
C LEU A 53 -4.15 -22.63 15.13
N LEU A 54 -3.59 -22.21 16.27
CA LEU A 54 -2.15 -22.38 16.55
C LEU A 54 -1.76 -23.86 16.63
N ALA A 55 -2.59 -24.67 17.29
CA ALA A 55 -2.37 -26.11 17.37
C ALA A 55 -2.51 -26.80 16.00
N ALA A 56 -3.44 -26.33 15.15
CA ALA A 56 -3.63 -26.83 13.80
C ALA A 56 -2.43 -26.49 12.90
N ASN A 57 -1.91 -25.25 12.98
CA ASN A 57 -0.72 -24.83 12.24
C ASN A 57 0.47 -25.79 12.47
N GLN A 58 0.73 -26.16 13.73
CA GLN A 58 1.78 -27.13 14.07
C GLN A 58 1.53 -28.50 13.45
N LYS A 59 0.27 -28.95 13.34
CA LYS A 59 -0.09 -30.22 12.70
C LYS A 59 0.11 -30.17 11.20
N PHE A 60 -0.26 -29.08 10.54
CA PHE A 60 -0.04 -28.90 9.11
C PHE A 60 1.45 -28.78 8.77
N GLN A 61 2.24 -28.11 9.61
CA GLN A 61 3.71 -28.09 9.48
C GLN A 61 4.32 -29.50 9.57
N GLN A 62 3.86 -30.30 10.54
CA GLN A 62 4.28 -31.70 10.68
C GLN A 62 3.87 -32.54 9.47
N ALA A 63 2.68 -32.29 8.91
CA ALA A 63 2.18 -32.97 7.72
C ALA A 63 3.07 -32.67 6.49
N VAL A 64 3.38 -31.40 6.24
CA VAL A 64 4.31 -30.98 5.17
C VAL A 64 5.71 -31.58 5.38
N THR A 65 6.15 -31.74 6.63
CA THR A 65 7.44 -32.39 6.94
C THR A 65 7.39 -33.91 6.63
N ALA A 66 6.26 -34.56 6.90
CA ALA A 66 6.06 -35.98 6.61
C ALA A 66 5.92 -36.26 5.10
N ASP A 67 5.28 -35.35 4.37
CA ASP A 67 5.17 -35.39 2.92
C ASP A 67 5.09 -33.98 2.33
N SER A 68 6.22 -33.49 1.80
CA SER A 68 6.30 -32.16 1.21
C SER A 68 5.48 -32.00 -0.06
N GLY A 69 5.02 -33.11 -0.67
CA GLY A 69 4.19 -33.12 -1.88
C GLY A 69 2.69 -33.22 -1.60
N ASP A 70 2.25 -33.28 -0.34
CA ASP A 70 0.83 -33.34 0.01
C ASP A 70 0.16 -31.97 -0.20
N PRO A 71 -0.74 -31.82 -1.21
CA PRO A 71 -1.31 -30.52 -1.54
C PRO A 71 -2.25 -29.98 -0.45
N GLU A 72 -2.96 -30.86 0.27
CA GLU A 72 -3.88 -30.45 1.34
C GLU A 72 -3.09 -29.96 2.57
N ALA A 73 -2.00 -30.68 2.92
CA ALA A 73 -1.10 -30.24 3.97
C ALA A 73 -0.47 -28.88 3.66
N ASN A 74 -0.03 -28.68 2.42
CA ASN A 74 0.56 -27.41 1.97
C ASN A 74 -0.47 -26.27 1.98
N LEU A 75 -1.70 -26.50 1.52
CA LEU A 75 -2.77 -25.51 1.55
C LEU A 75 -3.06 -25.04 2.98
N PHE A 76 -3.36 -25.98 3.89
CA PHE A 76 -3.70 -25.62 5.26
C PHE A 76 -2.53 -25.02 6.02
N PHE A 77 -1.30 -25.48 5.76
CA PHE A 77 -0.12 -24.87 6.37
C PHE A 77 0.06 -23.44 5.86
N ALA A 78 -0.09 -23.20 4.55
CA ALA A 78 -0.02 -21.87 3.95
C ALA A 78 -1.00 -20.89 4.61
N VAL A 79 -2.28 -21.24 4.69
CA VAL A 79 -3.32 -20.38 5.28
C VAL A 79 -3.06 -20.12 6.77
N THR A 80 -2.80 -21.18 7.54
CA THR A 80 -2.62 -21.03 8.99
C THR A 80 -1.31 -20.37 9.39
N ARG A 81 -0.28 -20.41 8.53
CA ARG A 81 1.03 -19.81 8.80
C ARG A 81 0.95 -18.30 8.92
N VAL A 82 0.20 -17.63 8.04
CA VAL A 82 -0.01 -16.17 8.14
C VAL A 82 -0.73 -15.81 9.43
N LEU A 83 -1.79 -16.56 9.77
CA LEU A 83 -2.61 -16.28 10.95
C LEU A 83 -1.84 -16.58 12.26
N ALA A 84 -0.92 -17.54 12.24
CA ALA A 84 -0.06 -17.87 13.36
C ALA A 84 0.99 -16.77 13.66
N LEU A 85 1.23 -15.81 12.76
CA LEU A 85 2.09 -14.65 13.07
C LEU A 85 1.53 -13.79 14.20
N LEU A 86 0.22 -13.87 14.43
CA LEU A 86 -0.45 -13.18 15.53
C LEU A 86 -0.25 -13.88 16.88
N ASP A 87 0.47 -15.01 16.97
CA ASP A 87 0.60 -15.84 18.18
C ASP A 87 0.95 -14.99 19.42
N ASP A 88 -0.05 -14.77 20.27
CA ASP A 88 0.05 -13.96 21.47
C ASP A 88 0.56 -14.79 22.68
N THR A 89 0.69 -16.11 22.50
CA THR A 89 1.09 -17.06 23.54
C THR A 89 2.60 -17.21 23.63
N VAL A 90 3.35 -16.81 22.59
CA VAL A 90 4.81 -16.87 22.56
C VAL A 90 5.40 -15.97 23.66
N THR A 91 6.27 -16.56 24.47
CA THR A 91 7.12 -15.80 25.39
C THR A 91 8.27 -15.18 24.62
N TYR A 92 8.45 -13.88 24.74
CA TYR A 92 9.54 -13.13 24.11
C TYR A 92 10.21 -12.23 25.15
N THR A 93 11.39 -11.69 24.80
CA THR A 93 12.04 -10.65 25.61
C THR A 93 11.95 -9.36 24.82
N TYR A 94 11.22 -8.37 25.35
CA TYR A 94 11.02 -7.10 24.65
C TYR A 94 12.36 -6.43 24.32
N GLY A 95 12.54 -6.12 23.05
CA GLY A 95 13.61 -5.27 22.55
C GLY A 95 14.01 -5.65 21.13
N PRO A 96 14.66 -4.74 20.39
CA PRO A 96 15.08 -5.03 19.02
C PRO A 96 16.10 -6.18 18.97
N PRO A 97 16.05 -7.04 17.94
CA PRO A 97 15.08 -7.01 16.84
C PRO A 97 13.69 -7.49 17.28
N ILE A 98 12.63 -6.90 16.72
CA ILE A 98 11.27 -7.38 16.92
C ILE A 98 11.10 -8.68 16.13
N GLU A 99 10.71 -9.77 16.80
CA GLU A 99 10.69 -11.11 16.19
C GLU A 99 9.27 -11.63 15.90
N ASN A 100 8.23 -10.97 16.41
CA ASN A 100 6.84 -11.41 16.25
C ASN A 100 5.84 -10.25 16.39
N VAL A 101 4.60 -10.45 15.89
CA VAL A 101 3.56 -9.39 15.90
C VAL A 101 3.18 -9.00 17.33
N LYS A 102 3.15 -9.94 18.27
CA LYS A 102 2.80 -9.67 19.66
C LYS A 102 3.80 -8.69 20.29
N GLU A 103 5.10 -8.88 20.08
CA GLU A 103 6.14 -7.95 20.53
C GLU A 103 5.99 -6.57 19.89
N LEU A 104 5.68 -6.50 18.59
CA LEU A 104 5.41 -5.24 17.90
C LEU A 104 4.24 -4.48 18.54
N LEU A 105 3.12 -5.16 18.76
CA LEU A 105 1.91 -4.58 19.35
C LEU A 105 2.13 -4.17 20.81
N ASP A 106 2.90 -4.95 21.57
CA ASP A 106 3.28 -4.62 22.95
C ASP A 106 4.15 -3.35 22.99
N GLY A 107 5.04 -3.17 22.02
CA GLY A 107 5.82 -1.95 21.86
C GLY A 107 4.96 -0.71 21.60
N PHE A 108 3.84 -0.84 20.89
CA PHE A 108 2.86 0.24 20.72
C PHE A 108 1.88 0.38 21.91
N GLY A 109 2.03 -0.40 22.96
CA GLY A 109 1.16 -0.35 24.14
C GLY A 109 -0.24 -0.92 23.92
N VAL A 110 -0.49 -1.62 22.81
CA VAL A 110 -1.78 -2.24 22.50
C VAL A 110 -2.13 -3.22 23.63
N SER A 111 -3.38 -3.28 24.08
CA SER A 111 -3.77 -4.23 25.13
C SER A 111 -3.63 -5.69 24.66
N HIS A 112 -3.24 -6.61 25.55
CA HIS A 112 -3.37 -8.05 25.29
C HIS A 112 -4.84 -8.48 25.23
N GLU A 113 -5.70 -7.83 26.01
CA GLU A 113 -7.14 -8.07 25.96
C GLU A 113 -7.68 -7.57 24.60
N GLY A 114 -8.41 -8.44 23.90
CA GLY A 114 -9.04 -8.12 22.62
C GLY A 114 -8.22 -8.44 21.37
N ARG A 115 -7.04 -9.07 21.50
CA ARG A 115 -6.25 -9.58 20.35
C ARG A 115 -6.69 -10.98 19.89
N ASP A 116 -8.00 -11.21 19.81
CA ASP A 116 -8.53 -12.45 19.23
C ASP A 116 -8.77 -12.24 17.74
N ILE A 117 -8.19 -13.06 16.87
CA ILE A 117 -8.38 -12.93 15.42
C ILE A 117 -9.84 -13.14 14.98
N PHE A 118 -10.64 -13.85 15.78
CA PHE A 118 -12.05 -14.08 15.50
C PHE A 118 -12.97 -13.03 16.16
N ASP A 119 -12.45 -12.20 17.06
CA ASP A 119 -13.18 -11.13 17.77
C ASP A 119 -12.25 -9.97 18.14
N TRP A 120 -11.61 -9.39 17.12
CA TRP A 120 -10.56 -8.39 17.33
C TRP A 120 -11.15 -7.07 17.81
N SER A 121 -10.72 -6.64 19.00
CA SER A 121 -11.16 -5.39 19.64
C SER A 121 -10.00 -4.57 20.21
N ALA A 122 -8.77 -5.08 20.15
CA ALA A 122 -7.59 -4.35 20.57
C ALA A 122 -7.28 -3.19 19.61
N SER A 123 -6.83 -2.07 20.17
CA SER A 123 -6.43 -0.87 19.45
C SER A 123 -5.21 -0.24 20.10
N ILE A 124 -4.54 0.65 19.37
CA ILE A 124 -3.51 1.51 19.94
C ILE A 124 -4.19 2.38 21.01
N PRO A 125 -3.63 2.52 22.22
CA PRO A 125 -4.27 3.30 23.27
C PRO A 125 -4.45 4.76 22.87
N GLU A 126 -5.61 5.32 23.21
CA GLU A 126 -5.95 6.73 23.01
C GLU A 126 -6.43 7.37 24.32
N ASP A 127 -6.25 8.67 24.47
CA ASP A 127 -6.86 9.45 25.55
C ASP A 127 -8.35 9.76 25.27
N ALA A 128 -8.99 10.54 26.15
CA ALA A 128 -10.41 10.89 26.00
C ALA A 128 -10.69 11.84 24.82
N GLU A 129 -9.64 12.47 24.31
CA GLU A 129 -9.64 13.40 23.20
C GLU A 129 -9.32 12.71 21.86
N GLY A 130 -8.96 11.41 21.89
CA GLY A 130 -8.60 10.61 20.72
C GLY A 130 -7.12 10.72 20.33
N ASN A 131 -6.27 11.25 21.22
CA ASN A 131 -4.83 11.35 20.96
C ASN A 131 -4.14 10.02 21.26
N LEU A 132 -3.17 9.63 20.42
CA LEU A 132 -2.42 8.39 20.60
C LEU A 132 -1.55 8.44 21.87
N LEU A 133 -1.64 7.40 22.71
CA LEU A 133 -0.83 7.24 23.92
C LEU A 133 0.21 6.14 23.70
N LEU A 134 1.31 6.50 23.04
CA LEU A 134 2.41 5.58 22.78
C LEU A 134 3.37 5.47 23.97
N PRO A 135 3.95 4.29 24.24
CA PRO A 135 5.06 4.15 25.18
C PRO A 135 6.29 4.94 24.72
N PRO A 136 7.12 5.50 25.64
CA PRO A 136 8.36 6.21 25.28
C PRO A 136 9.40 5.35 24.55
N ASP A 137 9.24 4.03 24.57
CA ASP A 137 10.07 3.04 23.89
C ASP A 137 9.32 2.37 22.74
N ALA A 138 8.31 3.03 22.17
CA ALA A 138 7.57 2.52 21.03
C ALA A 138 8.51 2.23 19.84
N PRO A 139 8.23 1.19 19.04
CA PRO A 139 9.03 0.86 17.86
C PRO A 139 9.20 2.06 16.93
N SER A 140 10.46 2.33 16.53
CA SER A 140 10.74 3.32 15.50
C SER A 140 10.35 2.81 14.11
N GLY A 141 10.36 3.70 13.12
CA GLY A 141 10.20 3.31 11.72
C GLY A 141 11.21 2.24 11.26
N GLN A 142 12.47 2.32 11.69
CA GLN A 142 13.47 1.27 11.43
C GLN A 142 13.07 -0.07 12.04
N ALA A 143 12.59 -0.08 13.29
CA ALA A 143 12.20 -1.33 13.95
C ALA A 143 11.01 -2.00 13.22
N ILE A 144 10.04 -1.22 12.73
CA ILE A 144 8.96 -1.73 11.89
C ILE A 144 9.53 -2.27 10.57
N GLN A 145 10.39 -1.50 9.90
CA GLN A 145 10.96 -1.92 8.62
C GLN A 145 11.77 -3.21 8.74
N ASP A 146 12.59 -3.34 9.78
CA ASP A 146 13.35 -4.55 10.08
C ASP A 146 12.41 -5.73 10.32
N PHE A 147 11.32 -5.53 11.06
CA PHE A 147 10.30 -6.56 11.28
C PHE A 147 9.63 -7.01 9.97
N LEU A 148 9.23 -6.06 9.11
CA LEU A 148 8.64 -6.38 7.81
C LEU A 148 9.61 -7.21 6.96
N ARG A 149 10.88 -6.79 6.86
CA ARG A 149 11.90 -7.43 6.03
C ARG A 149 12.36 -8.79 6.57
N SER A 150 12.48 -8.94 7.88
CA SER A 150 13.07 -10.15 8.50
C SER A 150 12.05 -11.19 8.94
N VAL A 151 10.80 -10.78 9.18
CA VAL A 151 9.73 -11.67 9.65
C VAL A 151 8.63 -11.79 8.59
N ILE A 152 7.98 -10.69 8.22
CA ILE A 152 6.76 -10.77 7.40
C ILE A 152 7.05 -11.23 5.97
N VAL A 153 8.02 -10.62 5.28
CA VAL A 153 8.34 -10.97 3.88
C VAL A 153 8.75 -12.46 3.73
N PRO A 154 9.68 -13.00 4.52
CA PRO A 154 10.03 -14.43 4.45
C PRO A 154 8.86 -15.37 4.75
N GLU A 155 7.91 -14.96 5.60
CA GLU A 155 6.73 -15.74 5.92
C GLU A 155 5.76 -15.78 4.73
N ILE A 156 5.51 -14.65 4.05
CA ILE A 156 4.73 -14.59 2.81
C ILE A 156 5.39 -15.43 1.70
N GLU A 157 6.71 -15.33 1.52
CA GLU A 157 7.44 -16.18 0.57
C GLU A 157 7.31 -17.67 0.91
N GLY A 158 7.35 -18.01 2.20
CA GLY A 158 7.11 -19.36 2.69
C GLY A 158 5.70 -19.86 2.38
N VAL A 159 4.67 -19.02 2.48
CA VAL A 159 3.28 -19.33 2.13
C VAL A 159 3.18 -19.61 0.63
N LEU A 160 3.72 -18.72 -0.22
CA LEU A 160 3.75 -18.88 -1.68
C LEU A 160 4.48 -20.15 -2.11
N ALA A 161 5.56 -20.52 -1.41
CA ALA A 161 6.29 -21.77 -1.66
C ALA A 161 5.42 -23.02 -1.39
N ASN A 162 4.62 -23.02 -0.31
CA ASN A 162 3.69 -24.11 -0.03
C ASN A 162 2.57 -24.18 -1.09
N LEU A 163 1.95 -23.04 -1.44
CA LEU A 163 0.89 -23.00 -2.45
C LEU A 163 1.39 -23.43 -3.84
N SER A 164 2.68 -23.25 -4.14
CA SER A 164 3.28 -23.68 -5.41
C SER A 164 3.41 -25.20 -5.57
N VAL A 165 3.18 -25.98 -4.50
CA VAL A 165 3.10 -27.46 -4.56
C VAL A 165 1.76 -27.92 -5.14
N ILE A 166 0.72 -27.10 -5.03
CA ILE A 166 -0.65 -27.45 -5.41
C ILE A 166 -0.78 -27.36 -6.94
N ALA A 167 -1.40 -28.40 -7.54
CA ALA A 167 -1.55 -28.54 -8.99
C ALA A 167 -2.98 -28.21 -9.45
N GLU A 168 -3.15 -27.99 -10.76
CA GLU A 168 -4.40 -27.56 -11.41
C GLU A 168 -5.63 -28.47 -11.21
N TYR A 169 -5.42 -29.72 -10.80
CA TYR A 169 -6.49 -30.69 -10.53
C TYR A 169 -6.88 -30.75 -9.04
N PHE A 170 -6.38 -29.82 -8.24
CA PHE A 170 -6.70 -29.76 -6.82
C PHE A 170 -8.17 -29.44 -6.61
N ASN A 171 -8.79 -30.22 -5.72
CA ASN A 171 -10.16 -30.04 -5.26
C ASN A 171 -10.22 -30.61 -3.84
N LEU A 172 -10.75 -29.81 -2.92
CA LEU A 172 -10.89 -30.12 -1.52
C LEU A 172 -12.30 -29.76 -1.05
N THR A 173 -12.98 -30.70 -0.42
CA THR A 173 -14.25 -30.41 0.26
C THR A 173 -14.02 -30.11 1.75
N LEU A 174 -14.47 -28.95 2.20
CA LEU A 174 -14.72 -28.62 3.61
C LEU A 174 -16.16 -28.99 3.93
N THR A 175 -16.36 -29.92 4.87
CA THR A 175 -17.71 -30.41 5.14
C THR A 175 -18.51 -29.43 6.00
N ALA A 176 -19.83 -29.34 5.79
CA ALA A 176 -20.75 -28.58 6.63
C ALA A 176 -20.59 -28.89 8.14
N ALA A 177 -20.28 -30.14 8.47
CA ALA A 177 -20.05 -30.57 9.84
C ALA A 177 -18.74 -30.03 10.44
N GLU A 178 -17.71 -29.84 9.61
CA GLU A 178 -16.46 -29.21 10.02
C GLU A 178 -16.65 -27.70 10.17
N THR A 179 -17.16 -27.02 9.14
CA THR A 179 -17.22 -25.55 9.07
C THR A 179 -18.36 -24.94 9.90
N GLY A 180 -19.39 -25.72 10.22
CA GLY A 180 -20.61 -25.21 10.85
C GLY A 180 -21.60 -24.58 9.85
N GLU A 181 -21.26 -24.57 8.57
CA GLU A 181 -22.08 -23.99 7.51
C GLU A 181 -23.24 -24.90 7.09
N TYR A 182 -24.17 -24.34 6.30
CA TYR A 182 -25.35 -25.07 5.84
C TYR A 182 -25.07 -26.12 4.75
N HIS A 183 -23.97 -25.94 4.00
CA HIS A 183 -23.54 -26.79 2.90
C HIS A 183 -22.04 -27.04 2.99
N ASN A 184 -21.55 -28.00 2.21
CA ASN A 184 -20.12 -28.19 2.06
C ASN A 184 -19.55 -27.02 1.24
N ILE A 185 -18.31 -26.66 1.49
CA ILE A 185 -17.57 -25.69 0.71
C ILE A 185 -16.49 -26.43 -0.08
N GLU A 186 -16.45 -26.23 -1.38
CA GLU A 186 -15.40 -26.64 -2.29
C GLU A 186 -14.26 -25.63 -2.27
N VAL A 187 -13.03 -26.13 -2.26
CA VAL A 187 -11.82 -25.33 -2.44
C VAL A 187 -11.04 -25.94 -3.59
N ASP A 188 -10.97 -25.22 -4.69
CA ASP A 188 -10.37 -25.70 -5.94
C ASP A 188 -9.02 -24.99 -6.22
N TYR A 189 -8.53 -25.12 -7.46
CA TYR A 189 -7.29 -24.49 -7.87
C TYR A 189 -7.43 -22.98 -8.18
N GLY A 190 -8.60 -22.53 -8.60
CA GLY A 190 -8.95 -21.13 -8.79
C GLY A 190 -8.81 -20.35 -7.48
N ASP A 191 -9.33 -20.90 -6.38
CA ASP A 191 -9.16 -20.34 -5.02
C ASP A 191 -7.68 -20.18 -4.65
N VAL A 192 -6.88 -21.22 -4.92
CA VAL A 192 -5.44 -21.24 -4.65
C VAL A 192 -4.73 -20.16 -5.47
N LEU A 193 -5.09 -20.00 -6.74
CA LEU A 193 -4.52 -18.97 -7.62
C LEU A 193 -4.90 -17.56 -7.16
N LEU A 194 -6.15 -17.35 -6.74
CA LEU A 194 -6.56 -16.04 -6.25
C LEU A 194 -5.87 -15.69 -4.93
N TYR A 195 -5.70 -16.66 -4.02
CA TYR A 195 -4.93 -16.45 -2.80
C TYR A 195 -3.45 -16.14 -3.11
N LYS A 196 -2.84 -16.82 -4.07
CA LYS A 196 -1.49 -16.49 -4.55
C LYS A 196 -1.42 -15.07 -5.12
N SER A 197 -2.43 -14.65 -5.89
CA SER A 197 -2.50 -13.29 -6.44
C SER A 197 -2.46 -12.24 -5.32
N PHE A 198 -3.32 -12.41 -4.32
CA PHE A 198 -3.35 -11.52 -3.16
C PHE A 198 -2.01 -11.48 -2.41
N LEU A 199 -1.40 -12.64 -2.14
CA LEU A 199 -0.11 -12.72 -1.44
C LEU A 199 1.02 -12.07 -2.23
N HIS A 200 1.05 -12.23 -3.56
CA HIS A 200 2.01 -11.55 -4.42
C HIS A 200 1.83 -10.02 -4.40
N ALA A 201 0.58 -9.53 -4.40
CA ALA A 201 0.29 -8.10 -4.29
C ALA A 201 0.70 -7.51 -2.92
N VAL A 202 0.44 -8.25 -1.84
CA VAL A 202 0.94 -7.90 -0.49
C VAL A 202 2.46 -7.87 -0.47
N ASN A 203 3.13 -8.89 -1.04
CA ASN A 203 4.58 -8.94 -1.10
C ASN A 203 5.17 -7.75 -1.87
N ALA A 204 4.59 -7.42 -3.04
CA ALA A 204 4.99 -6.24 -3.81
C ALA A 204 4.89 -4.95 -2.98
N THR A 205 3.78 -4.78 -2.25
CA THR A 205 3.58 -3.60 -1.38
C THR A 205 4.58 -3.54 -0.24
N LEU A 206 4.84 -4.66 0.43
CA LEU A 206 5.82 -4.75 1.52
C LEU A 206 7.23 -4.44 1.02
N LEU A 207 7.61 -4.95 -0.16
CA LEU A 207 8.89 -4.67 -0.80
C LEU A 207 9.03 -3.19 -1.18
N ILE A 208 7.96 -2.56 -1.70
CA ILE A 208 7.95 -1.12 -1.98
C ILE A 208 8.16 -0.31 -0.71
N ILE A 209 7.38 -0.54 0.35
CA ILE A 209 7.52 0.18 1.63
C ILE A 209 8.93 -0.03 2.18
N SER A 210 9.44 -1.26 2.10
CA SER A 210 10.76 -1.63 2.59
C SER A 210 11.89 -0.98 1.80
N SER A 211 11.68 -0.54 0.57
CA SER A 211 12.73 0.06 -0.27
C SER A 211 13.10 1.50 0.10
N TYR A 212 12.27 2.17 0.90
CA TYR A 212 12.43 3.56 1.31
C TYR A 212 12.78 3.66 2.79
N ASP A 213 13.59 4.64 3.14
CA ASP A 213 13.84 4.96 4.54
C ASP A 213 12.54 5.51 5.17
N ILE A 214 12.03 4.80 6.16
CA ILE A 214 10.88 5.24 6.95
C ILE A 214 11.28 5.45 8.42
N ASP A 215 12.58 5.49 8.73
CA ASP A 215 13.06 5.55 10.10
C ASP A 215 12.78 6.91 10.72
N VAL A 216 11.86 6.89 11.67
CA VAL A 216 11.46 8.04 12.47
C VAL A 216 11.17 7.59 13.90
N ASP A 217 11.32 8.50 14.86
CA ASP A 217 10.82 8.29 16.21
C ASP A 217 9.30 8.56 16.21
N ILE A 218 8.52 7.49 16.18
CA ILE A 218 7.07 7.56 16.06
C ILE A 218 6.45 8.15 17.33
N ASP A 219 6.99 7.84 18.52
CA ASP A 219 6.52 8.40 19.78
C ASP A 219 6.79 9.91 19.84
N GLU A 220 7.99 10.36 19.48
CA GLU A 220 8.31 11.80 19.46
C GLU A 220 7.38 12.57 18.50
N ILE A 221 7.15 12.03 17.30
CA ILE A 221 6.24 12.65 16.33
C ILE A 221 4.81 12.68 16.85
N ALA A 222 4.30 11.55 17.38
CA ALA A 222 2.94 11.47 17.93
C ALA A 222 2.75 12.47 19.07
N ASN A 223 3.71 12.58 19.99
CA ASN A 223 3.67 13.53 21.11
C ASN A 223 3.59 14.99 20.64
N LYS A 224 4.31 15.34 19.57
CA LYS A 224 4.23 16.69 18.97
C LYS A 224 2.90 16.94 18.28
N ILE A 225 2.33 15.94 17.59
CA ILE A 225 1.01 16.03 16.96
C ILE A 225 -0.06 16.24 18.04
N ASN A 226 -0.07 15.41 19.08
CA ASN A 226 -1.01 15.49 20.20
C ASN A 226 -0.94 16.83 20.96
N SER A 227 0.21 17.51 20.90
CA SER A 227 0.41 18.81 21.55
C SER A 227 0.11 20.01 20.64
N ASP A 228 -0.36 19.79 19.40
CA ASP A 228 -0.48 20.81 18.35
C ASP A 228 0.84 21.57 18.08
N LEU A 229 1.98 20.89 18.26
CA LEU A 229 3.32 21.46 18.08
C LEU A 229 4.07 20.91 16.86
N PHE A 230 3.48 19.96 16.14
CA PHE A 230 4.14 19.30 15.01
C PHE A 230 4.31 20.23 13.81
N ASN A 231 5.56 20.36 13.36
CA ASN A 231 5.91 21.02 12.11
C ASN A 231 6.64 20.02 11.20
N ILE A 232 6.07 19.72 10.04
CA ILE A 232 6.62 18.71 9.14
C ILE A 232 8.04 19.06 8.66
N ASN A 233 8.36 20.34 8.44
CA ASN A 233 9.71 20.72 8.00
C ASN A 233 10.73 20.46 9.10
N THR A 234 10.49 20.96 10.32
CA THR A 234 11.51 20.92 11.37
C THR A 234 11.50 19.63 12.16
N ASP A 235 10.34 19.04 12.42
CA ASP A 235 10.21 17.86 13.29
C ASP A 235 10.30 16.54 12.54
N LEU A 236 10.02 16.52 11.24
CA LEU A 236 10.15 15.34 10.39
C LEU A 236 11.26 15.50 9.35
N LEU A 237 11.14 16.47 8.44
CA LEU A 237 11.98 16.52 7.25
C LEU A 237 13.43 16.92 7.56
N ASP A 238 13.66 17.85 8.49
CA ASP A 238 15.00 18.29 8.90
C ASP A 238 15.64 17.36 9.94
N THR A 239 14.83 16.82 10.87
CA THR A 239 15.28 15.83 11.88
C THR A 239 15.69 14.51 11.24
N TYR A 240 14.90 14.02 10.27
CA TYR A 240 15.14 12.78 9.54
C TYR A 240 15.45 13.12 8.08
N PRO A 241 16.69 13.54 7.78
CA PRO A 241 17.05 13.99 6.43
C PRO A 241 17.01 12.86 5.40
N ASP A 242 17.02 11.60 5.84
CA ASP A 242 16.96 10.41 4.99
C ASP A 242 15.53 9.89 4.80
N PHE A 243 14.55 10.33 5.59
CA PHE A 243 13.15 9.93 5.46
C PHE A 243 12.64 10.05 4.00
N LEU A 244 12.06 8.96 3.49
CA LEU A 244 11.59 8.72 2.12
C LEU A 244 12.67 8.76 1.03
N LYS A 245 13.96 8.68 1.38
CA LYS A 245 14.99 8.38 0.40
C LYS A 245 14.98 6.90 0.07
N LEU A 246 15.35 6.59 -1.16
CA LEU A 246 15.61 5.22 -1.56
C LEU A 246 16.81 4.67 -0.78
N LEU A 247 16.66 3.49 -0.17
CA LEU A 247 17.74 2.82 0.54
C LEU A 247 18.81 2.32 -0.42
N ALA A 248 19.99 1.99 0.11
CA ALA A 248 21.13 1.54 -0.71
C ALA A 248 20.82 0.27 -1.53
N ASP A 249 20.00 -0.63 -0.99
CA ASP A 249 19.48 -1.82 -1.66
C ASP A 249 18.08 -1.61 -2.27
N GLY A 250 17.45 -0.46 -2.02
CA GLY A 250 16.06 -0.18 -2.36
C GLY A 250 15.76 -0.33 -3.85
N GLY A 251 16.71 0.01 -4.73
CA GLY A 251 16.53 -0.20 -6.17
C GLY A 251 16.43 -1.68 -6.58
N ALA A 252 17.18 -2.57 -5.91
CA ALA A 252 17.06 -4.00 -6.14
C ALA A 252 15.73 -4.53 -5.57
N THR A 253 15.35 -4.08 -4.36
CA THR A 253 14.08 -4.44 -3.71
C THR A 253 12.85 -3.98 -4.52
N ILE A 254 12.90 -2.81 -5.17
CA ILE A 254 11.86 -2.36 -6.10
C ILE A 254 11.81 -3.25 -7.35
N GLY A 255 12.96 -3.71 -7.85
CA GLY A 255 13.00 -4.75 -8.89
C GLY A 255 12.29 -6.03 -8.46
N ASP A 256 12.50 -6.51 -7.24
CA ASP A 256 11.78 -7.67 -6.70
C ASP A 256 10.28 -7.39 -6.53
N ALA A 257 9.90 -6.16 -6.14
CA ALA A 257 8.50 -5.74 -6.05
C ALA A 257 7.80 -5.74 -7.41
N ARG A 258 8.51 -5.37 -8.48
CA ARG A 258 8.01 -5.43 -9.86
C ARG A 258 7.64 -6.87 -10.25
N GLU A 259 8.55 -7.80 -9.99
CA GLU A 259 8.33 -9.22 -10.29
C GLU A 259 7.18 -9.80 -9.46
N ALA A 260 7.08 -9.41 -8.18
CA ALA A 260 5.96 -9.79 -7.34
C ALA A 260 4.61 -9.24 -7.86
N LEU A 261 4.56 -7.98 -8.32
CA LEU A 261 3.34 -7.40 -8.91
C LEU A 261 2.94 -8.11 -10.22
N LEU A 262 3.89 -8.44 -11.08
CA LEU A 262 3.62 -9.22 -12.29
C LEU A 262 3.08 -10.61 -11.95
N ALA A 263 3.67 -11.30 -10.97
CA ALA A 263 3.18 -12.59 -10.49
C ALA A 263 1.78 -12.51 -9.86
N ALA A 264 1.44 -11.38 -9.24
CA ALA A 264 0.09 -11.13 -8.72
C ALA A 264 -0.94 -11.07 -9.85
N ILE A 265 -0.64 -10.30 -10.90
CA ILE A 265 -1.50 -10.16 -12.09
C ILE A 265 -1.63 -11.50 -12.82
N ASP A 266 -0.53 -12.21 -13.04
CA ASP A 266 -0.55 -13.52 -13.70
C ASP A 266 -1.39 -14.55 -12.93
N SER A 267 -1.28 -14.55 -11.60
CA SER A 267 -2.07 -15.45 -10.75
C SER A 267 -3.55 -15.07 -10.75
N TYR A 268 -3.85 -13.76 -10.81
CA TYR A 268 -5.22 -13.27 -10.92
C TYR A 268 -5.86 -13.71 -12.24
N ASP A 269 -5.19 -13.45 -13.37
CA ASP A 269 -5.69 -13.79 -14.70
C ASP A 269 -5.94 -15.30 -14.83
N ALA A 270 -5.03 -16.11 -14.25
CA ALA A 270 -5.19 -17.55 -14.18
C ALA A 270 -6.39 -17.98 -13.32
N ALA A 271 -6.58 -17.35 -12.14
CA ALA A 271 -7.71 -17.62 -11.25
C ALA A 271 -9.05 -17.29 -11.94
N SER A 272 -9.18 -16.05 -12.44
CA SER A 272 -10.39 -15.59 -13.14
C SER A 272 -10.72 -16.49 -14.33
N THR A 273 -9.70 -16.90 -15.11
CA THR A 273 -9.89 -17.84 -16.22
C THR A 273 -10.36 -19.21 -15.75
N PHE A 274 -9.82 -19.73 -14.65
CA PHE A 274 -10.18 -21.03 -14.09
C PHE A 274 -11.65 -21.03 -13.65
N ILE A 275 -12.02 -20.09 -12.78
CA ILE A 275 -13.36 -19.92 -12.23
C ILE A 275 -14.40 -19.78 -13.37
N ARG A 276 -14.12 -18.94 -14.37
CA ARG A 276 -15.03 -18.75 -15.53
C ARG A 276 -15.16 -19.98 -16.45
N GLN A 277 -14.24 -20.93 -16.38
CA GLN A 277 -14.22 -22.13 -17.23
C GLN A 277 -14.76 -23.38 -16.53
N GLU A 278 -15.04 -23.29 -15.23
CA GLU A 278 -15.65 -24.37 -14.47
C GLU A 278 -17.02 -24.75 -15.03
N THR A 279 -17.42 -25.99 -14.77
CA THR A 279 -18.61 -26.59 -15.37
C THR A 279 -19.62 -27.10 -14.34
N ASP A 280 -19.19 -27.14 -13.08
CA ASP A 280 -19.94 -27.36 -11.86
C ASP A 280 -20.62 -26.06 -11.39
N ASP A 281 -21.33 -26.18 -10.27
CA ASP A 281 -22.09 -25.09 -9.69
C ASP A 281 -21.15 -24.24 -8.84
N GLN A 282 -21.16 -22.92 -9.02
CA GLN A 282 -20.29 -22.03 -8.27
C GLN A 282 -20.77 -21.79 -6.83
N TRP A 283 -21.96 -22.29 -6.49
CA TRP A 283 -22.63 -22.00 -5.22
C TRP A 283 -21.97 -22.65 -4.00
N ASP A 284 -21.22 -23.72 -4.20
CA ASP A 284 -20.44 -24.38 -3.15
C ASP A 284 -18.96 -23.99 -3.15
N ASP A 285 -18.48 -23.15 -4.06
CA ASP A 285 -17.07 -22.74 -4.10
C ASP A 285 -16.74 -21.74 -2.98
N LEU A 286 -15.51 -21.79 -2.47
CA LEU A 286 -15.03 -20.84 -1.46
C LEU A 286 -15.02 -19.41 -2.03
N ILE A 287 -14.63 -19.26 -3.29
CA ILE A 287 -14.66 -17.99 -4.02
C ILE A 287 -15.39 -18.20 -5.34
N ALA A 288 -16.59 -17.66 -5.42
CA ALA A 288 -17.45 -17.69 -6.59
C ALA A 288 -17.50 -16.33 -7.29
N LEU A 289 -17.75 -16.34 -8.61
CA LEU A 289 -18.13 -15.15 -9.36
C LEU A 289 -19.62 -15.20 -9.69
N ASP A 290 -20.40 -14.35 -9.02
CA ASP A 290 -21.82 -14.22 -9.31
C ASP A 290 -22.03 -13.51 -10.66
N PRO A 291 -23.11 -13.83 -11.42
CA PRO A 291 -23.38 -13.24 -12.73
C PRO A 291 -23.50 -11.70 -12.72
N GLU A 292 -23.85 -11.11 -11.57
CA GLU A 292 -23.95 -9.66 -11.38
C GLU A 292 -22.59 -8.97 -11.28
N ASP A 293 -21.54 -9.69 -10.85
CA ASP A 293 -20.20 -9.16 -10.65
C ASP A 293 -19.29 -9.34 -11.89
N GLU A 294 -19.72 -10.16 -12.86
CA GLU A 294 -18.92 -10.49 -14.05
C GLU A 294 -18.42 -9.26 -14.84
N ALA A 295 -19.19 -8.17 -14.86
CA ALA A 295 -18.84 -6.95 -15.57
C ALA A 295 -17.77 -6.14 -14.81
N GLU A 296 -17.90 -6.03 -13.49
CA GLU A 296 -16.94 -5.33 -12.63
C GLU A 296 -15.61 -6.10 -12.56
N GLU A 297 -15.67 -7.43 -12.43
CA GLU A 297 -14.49 -8.30 -12.49
C GLU A 297 -13.74 -8.13 -13.81
N LEU A 298 -14.46 -8.08 -14.94
CA LEU A 298 -13.84 -7.88 -16.25
C LEU A 298 -13.18 -6.49 -16.38
N GLU A 299 -13.79 -5.44 -15.84
CA GLU A 299 -13.20 -4.09 -15.82
C GLU A 299 -11.93 -4.04 -14.96
N PHE A 300 -11.94 -4.74 -13.82
CA PHE A 300 -10.77 -4.89 -12.97
C PHE A 300 -9.64 -5.64 -13.67
N GLY A 301 -9.92 -6.81 -14.27
CA GLY A 301 -8.94 -7.58 -15.04
C GLY A 301 -8.33 -6.79 -16.20
N ASN A 302 -9.15 -6.04 -16.96
CA ASN A 302 -8.65 -5.14 -18.01
C ASN A 302 -7.71 -4.04 -17.46
N SER A 303 -7.95 -3.57 -16.22
CA SER A 303 -7.08 -2.59 -15.58
C SER A 303 -5.73 -3.21 -15.18
N LEU A 304 -5.73 -4.45 -14.69
CA LEU A 304 -4.50 -5.19 -14.41
C LEU A 304 -3.70 -5.48 -15.68
N GLU A 305 -4.34 -5.86 -16.78
CA GLU A 305 -3.66 -6.10 -18.06
C GLU A 305 -2.95 -4.84 -18.57
N LYS A 306 -3.58 -3.65 -18.41
CA LYS A 306 -2.93 -2.37 -18.72
C LYS A 306 -1.71 -2.11 -17.85
N ILE A 307 -1.79 -2.36 -16.54
CA ILE A 307 -0.65 -2.21 -15.63
C ILE A 307 0.49 -3.13 -16.08
N LYS A 308 0.20 -4.40 -16.34
CA LYS A 308 1.17 -5.37 -16.84
C LYS A 308 1.81 -4.94 -18.16
N ASP A 309 1.01 -4.49 -19.12
CA ASP A 309 1.50 -3.98 -20.40
C ASP A 309 2.44 -2.78 -20.23
N SER A 310 2.14 -1.87 -19.29
CA SER A 310 3.02 -0.75 -18.95
C SER A 310 4.37 -1.24 -18.43
N LEU A 311 4.37 -2.19 -17.49
CA LEU A 311 5.57 -2.76 -16.88
C LEU A 311 6.43 -3.54 -17.88
N GLU A 312 5.82 -4.35 -18.76
CA GLU A 312 6.56 -5.21 -19.70
C GLU A 312 7.07 -4.43 -20.92
N ASN A 313 6.27 -3.48 -21.43
CA ASN A 313 6.57 -2.77 -22.67
C ASN A 313 7.13 -1.36 -22.47
N ARG A 314 7.31 -0.93 -21.21
CA ARG A 314 7.87 0.37 -20.83
C ARG A 314 7.17 1.54 -21.50
N ARG A 315 5.86 1.62 -21.29
CA ARG A 315 5.02 2.65 -21.89
C ARG A 315 3.91 3.08 -20.95
N PRO A 316 3.41 4.32 -21.09
CA PRO A 316 2.28 4.78 -20.33
C PRO A 316 0.97 4.15 -20.82
N VAL A 317 0.07 3.90 -19.87
CA VAL A 317 -1.27 3.34 -20.08
C VAL A 317 -2.33 4.23 -19.43
N GLU A 318 -3.57 4.16 -19.91
CA GLU A 318 -4.70 4.93 -19.39
C GLU A 318 -5.47 4.15 -18.33
N ILE A 319 -5.47 4.66 -17.09
CA ILE A 319 -6.14 4.05 -15.93
C ILE A 319 -7.29 4.94 -15.44
N GLY A 320 -8.36 4.30 -15.00
CA GLY A 320 -9.55 4.93 -14.42
C GLY A 320 -10.41 5.73 -15.40
N ASP A 321 -11.54 6.22 -14.91
CA ASP A 321 -12.56 6.92 -15.72
C ASP A 321 -12.07 8.24 -16.30
N ASN A 322 -11.13 8.89 -15.60
CA ASN A 322 -10.53 10.15 -16.03
C ASN A 322 -9.44 9.96 -17.09
N LEU A 323 -9.17 8.71 -17.52
CA LEU A 323 -8.16 8.35 -18.52
C LEU A 323 -6.77 8.92 -18.18
N THR A 324 -6.40 8.87 -16.89
CA THR A 324 -5.09 9.34 -16.44
C THR A 324 -4.02 8.44 -17.05
N ARG A 325 -3.06 9.05 -17.75
CA ARG A 325 -1.91 8.32 -18.29
C ARG A 325 -0.86 8.14 -17.20
N VAL A 326 -0.50 6.89 -16.96
CA VAL A 326 0.49 6.47 -15.96
C VAL A 326 1.50 5.54 -16.62
N ASP A 327 2.79 5.84 -16.46
CA ASP A 327 3.87 4.92 -16.81
C ASP A 327 4.33 4.20 -15.54
N PHE A 328 3.82 2.99 -15.32
CA PHE A 328 4.20 2.20 -14.16
C PHE A 328 5.66 1.76 -14.24
N SER A 329 6.21 1.58 -15.45
CA SER A 329 7.59 1.14 -15.61
C SER A 329 8.60 2.14 -15.06
N GLU A 330 8.33 3.45 -15.14
CA GLU A 330 9.22 4.48 -14.61
C GLU A 330 9.39 4.37 -13.08
N PHE A 331 8.34 3.95 -12.36
CA PHE A 331 8.44 3.75 -10.91
C PHE A 331 9.37 2.58 -10.53
N PHE A 332 9.32 1.48 -11.31
CA PHE A 332 10.04 0.25 -10.98
C PHE A 332 11.43 0.18 -11.62
N ASP A 333 11.60 0.70 -12.83
CA ASP A 333 12.84 0.56 -13.59
C ASP A 333 13.83 1.71 -13.35
N ASP A 334 13.35 2.88 -12.90
CA ASP A 334 14.17 4.01 -12.43
C ASP A 334 13.67 4.51 -11.06
N PRO A 335 13.90 3.72 -9.98
CA PRO A 335 13.30 3.99 -8.68
C PRO A 335 13.67 5.37 -8.13
N LEU A 336 12.64 6.14 -7.81
CA LEU A 336 12.78 7.53 -7.40
C LEU A 336 13.19 7.63 -5.94
N SER A 337 13.95 8.65 -5.57
CA SER A 337 13.99 9.09 -4.17
C SER A 337 12.78 9.97 -3.90
N ILE A 338 11.69 9.40 -3.33
CA ILE A 338 10.43 10.13 -3.04
C ILE A 338 10.69 11.45 -2.31
N ARG A 339 11.66 11.48 -1.38
CA ARG A 339 12.10 12.68 -0.68
C ARG A 339 12.39 13.89 -1.59
N HIS A 340 12.94 13.66 -2.79
CA HIS A 340 13.29 14.72 -3.73
C HIS A 340 12.05 15.36 -4.38
N TYR A 341 10.94 14.63 -4.43
CA TYR A 341 9.70 15.05 -5.05
C TYR A 341 8.71 15.65 -4.06
N LEU A 342 9.01 15.70 -2.75
CA LEU A 342 8.14 16.36 -1.78
C LEU A 342 8.03 17.87 -2.07
N PRO A 343 6.84 18.48 -1.97
CA PRO A 343 6.71 19.92 -2.06
C PRO A 343 7.29 20.57 -0.80
N THR A 344 7.58 21.87 -0.87
CA THR A 344 7.86 22.65 0.35
C THR A 344 6.56 22.91 1.10
N PHE A 345 6.54 22.63 2.40
CA PHE A 345 5.42 22.93 3.29
C PHE A 345 5.60 24.33 3.87
N ASN A 346 4.60 25.20 3.70
CA ASN A 346 4.68 26.59 4.13
C ASN A 346 4.01 26.77 5.49
N TYR A 347 4.62 27.59 6.33
CA TYR A 347 4.10 27.96 7.65
C TYR A 347 4.19 29.46 7.84
N ASP A 348 3.28 30.02 8.63
CA ASP A 348 3.36 31.41 9.06
C ASP A 348 4.58 31.62 9.96
N PRO A 349 5.51 32.52 9.62
CA PRO A 349 6.73 32.70 10.39
C PRO A 349 6.51 33.31 11.79
N TYR A 350 5.32 33.85 12.07
CA TYR A 350 4.98 34.47 13.35
C TYR A 350 4.07 33.58 14.21
N THR A 351 3.09 32.91 13.60
CA THR A 351 2.15 32.06 14.33
C THR A 351 2.51 30.58 14.32
N GLY A 352 3.38 30.13 13.40
CA GLY A 352 3.68 28.71 13.20
C GLY A 352 2.53 27.93 12.57
N GLU A 353 1.46 28.61 12.12
CA GLU A 353 0.29 27.98 11.52
C GLU A 353 0.61 27.47 10.11
N TYR A 354 0.17 26.26 9.78
CA TYR A 354 0.34 25.69 8.44
C TYR A 354 -0.41 26.51 7.38
N LYS A 355 0.29 26.88 6.31
CA LYS A 355 -0.21 27.67 5.17
C LYS A 355 -0.17 26.89 3.85
N GLY A 356 -0.31 25.57 3.91
CA GLY A 356 -0.38 24.74 2.71
C GLY A 356 0.98 24.39 2.13
N VAL A 357 0.97 23.72 0.98
CA VAL A 357 2.17 23.33 0.24
C VAL A 357 2.43 24.25 -0.95
N SER A 358 3.69 24.31 -1.38
CA SER A 358 4.10 24.84 -2.66
C SER A 358 3.84 23.84 -3.80
N SER A 359 4.15 24.24 -5.04
CA SER A 359 4.14 23.31 -6.17
C SER A 359 5.17 22.20 -5.98
N PHE A 360 4.84 21.00 -6.41
CA PHE A 360 5.80 19.90 -6.52
C PHE A 360 7.01 20.28 -7.37
N PRO A 361 8.23 19.85 -7.00
CA PRO A 361 9.45 20.10 -7.78
C PRO A 361 9.35 19.59 -9.22
N ASP A 362 8.67 18.47 -9.42
CA ASP A 362 8.36 17.89 -10.72
C ASP A 362 6.94 17.30 -10.68
N LYS A 363 6.05 17.85 -11.51
CA LYS A 363 4.65 17.42 -11.61
C LYS A 363 4.49 16.08 -12.34
N THR A 364 5.52 15.61 -13.04
CA THR A 364 5.50 14.31 -13.74
C THR A 364 6.01 13.16 -12.88
N PHE A 365 6.60 13.45 -11.73
CA PHE A 365 7.27 12.45 -10.88
C PHE A 365 8.22 11.58 -11.71
N SER A 366 9.17 12.22 -12.39
CA SER A 366 10.14 11.56 -13.27
C SER A 366 9.53 10.79 -14.44
N GLY A 367 8.35 11.20 -14.91
CA GLY A 367 7.68 10.53 -16.03
C GLY A 367 6.68 9.45 -15.65
N ILE A 368 6.52 9.10 -14.36
CA ILE A 368 5.42 8.23 -13.89
C ILE A 368 4.07 8.78 -14.34
N LEU A 369 3.91 10.11 -14.26
CA LEU A 369 2.76 10.84 -14.78
C LEU A 369 3.21 11.65 -16.00
N PRO A 370 3.24 11.07 -17.21
CA PRO A 370 3.78 11.74 -18.40
C PRO A 370 3.05 13.04 -18.75
N ASP A 371 1.78 13.15 -18.40
CA ASP A 371 0.95 14.34 -18.62
C ASP A 371 0.92 15.28 -17.40
N GLY A 372 1.68 14.95 -16.34
CA GLY A 372 1.70 15.64 -15.06
C GLY A 372 0.57 15.21 -14.11
N LEU A 373 0.55 15.81 -12.92
CA LEU A 373 -0.52 15.60 -11.94
C LEU A 373 -1.91 15.86 -12.54
N PRO A 374 -2.92 15.01 -12.25
CA PRO A 374 -4.27 15.18 -12.74
C PRO A 374 -4.87 16.55 -12.37
N PRO A 375 -5.75 17.13 -13.20
CA PRO A 375 -6.49 18.33 -12.85
C PRO A 375 -7.25 18.14 -11.53
N GLY A 376 -7.09 19.07 -10.58
CA GLY A 376 -7.68 18.97 -9.23
C GLY A 376 -6.74 18.41 -8.16
N ILE A 377 -5.60 17.82 -8.55
CA ILE A 377 -4.42 17.57 -7.68
C ILE A 377 -3.34 18.63 -7.98
N ASP A 378 -3.74 19.81 -8.43
CA ASP A 378 -3.00 21.00 -8.01
C ASP A 378 -3.51 21.22 -6.61
N PHE A 379 -2.71 20.91 -5.59
CA PHE A 379 -2.94 21.52 -4.28
C PHE A 379 -3.17 22.98 -4.61
N ALA A 380 -4.34 23.50 -4.27
CA ALA A 380 -4.57 24.91 -4.33
C ALA A 380 -3.41 25.51 -3.54
N SER A 381 -2.37 25.93 -4.25
CA SER A 381 -1.38 26.83 -3.73
C SER A 381 -2.24 27.86 -3.04
N ILE A 382 -1.99 28.10 -1.76
CA ILE A 382 -2.64 29.22 -1.11
C ILE A 382 -2.19 30.41 -1.97
N ASN A 383 -3.08 30.80 -2.90
CA ASN A 383 -2.69 31.50 -4.10
C ASN A 383 -2.60 32.94 -3.66
N GLY A 384 -1.40 33.31 -3.26
CA GLY A 384 -1.09 34.65 -2.86
C GLY A 384 0.29 34.99 -3.33
N TYR A 385 0.59 36.27 -3.25
CA TYR A 385 1.72 36.87 -3.89
C TYR A 385 2.61 37.46 -2.81
N MET A 386 3.87 37.05 -2.81
CA MET A 386 4.91 37.72 -2.07
C MET A 386 5.17 39.07 -2.74
N VAL A 387 4.66 40.15 -2.14
CA VAL A 387 4.86 41.53 -2.64
C VAL A 387 6.27 42.02 -2.32
N THR A 388 6.81 41.50 -1.22
CA THR A 388 8.19 41.64 -0.76
C THR A 388 8.69 40.27 -0.32
N SER A 389 9.93 40.16 0.16
CA SER A 389 10.46 38.92 0.74
C SER A 389 9.77 38.47 2.03
N ASP A 390 8.97 39.34 2.63
CA ASP A 390 8.40 39.19 3.98
C ASP A 390 6.91 39.58 4.07
N LEU A 391 6.28 40.02 2.97
CA LEU A 391 4.86 40.37 2.94
C LEU A 391 4.12 39.59 1.85
N TRP A 392 3.24 38.70 2.31
CA TRP A 392 2.34 37.90 1.49
C TRP A 392 0.93 38.50 1.47
N ILE A 393 0.29 38.56 0.29
CA ILE A 393 -1.10 39.00 0.14
C ILE A 393 -1.91 38.04 -0.72
N ARG A 394 -3.20 37.92 -0.45
CA ARG A 394 -4.18 37.15 -1.24
C ARG A 394 -5.50 37.88 -1.27
N ALA A 395 -6.22 37.74 -2.38
CA ALA A 395 -7.60 38.17 -2.50
C ALA A 395 -8.42 37.05 -3.17
N VAL A 396 -9.56 36.73 -2.57
CA VAL A 396 -10.50 35.72 -3.06
C VAL A 396 -11.78 36.44 -3.46
N ILE A 397 -12.29 36.12 -4.65
CA ILE A 397 -13.56 36.64 -5.16
C ILE A 397 -14.60 35.52 -5.04
N ASN A 398 -15.67 35.77 -4.31
CA ASN A 398 -16.79 34.82 -4.22
C ASN A 398 -17.76 35.09 -5.37
N THR A 399 -17.84 34.15 -6.31
CA THR A 399 -18.77 34.21 -7.46
C THR A 399 -20.01 33.36 -7.21
N GLU A 400 -21.15 33.71 -7.80
CA GLU A 400 -22.36 32.89 -7.71
C GLU A 400 -22.24 31.59 -8.52
N GLU A 401 -21.61 31.64 -9.70
CA GLU A 401 -21.57 30.51 -10.64
C GLU A 401 -20.52 29.45 -10.29
N LYS A 402 -19.35 29.86 -9.79
CA LYS A 402 -18.20 28.97 -9.55
C LYS A 402 -17.75 28.91 -8.08
N GLY A 403 -18.42 29.66 -7.19
CA GLY A 403 -17.97 29.80 -5.81
C GLY A 403 -16.69 30.65 -5.71
N PRO A 404 -15.82 30.40 -4.71
CA PRO A 404 -14.61 31.19 -4.50
C PRO A 404 -13.58 30.96 -5.61
N ILE A 405 -13.08 32.04 -6.20
CA ILE A 405 -11.96 32.06 -7.16
C ILE A 405 -10.83 32.96 -6.65
N GLU A 406 -9.60 32.68 -7.08
CA GLU A 406 -8.42 33.46 -6.69
C GLU A 406 -8.24 34.68 -7.59
N ALA A 407 -8.07 35.85 -6.99
CA ALA A 407 -7.75 37.05 -7.76
C ALA A 407 -6.24 37.11 -8.05
N VAL A 408 -5.89 37.60 -9.24
CA VAL A 408 -4.51 37.70 -9.71
C VAL A 408 -3.91 39.04 -9.32
N TRP A 409 -2.78 39.05 -8.60
CA TRP A 409 -2.08 40.28 -8.24
C TRP A 409 -1.22 40.79 -9.39
N GLN A 410 -1.32 42.10 -9.65
CA GLN A 410 -0.44 42.83 -10.53
C GLN A 410 0.20 43.99 -9.78
N LYS A 411 1.53 43.98 -9.65
CA LYS A 411 2.26 45.14 -9.12
C LYS A 411 2.18 46.29 -10.13
N GLY A 412 1.68 47.43 -9.66
CA GLY A 412 1.61 48.67 -10.42
C GLY A 412 2.88 49.52 -10.27
N GLY A 413 3.50 49.50 -9.10
CA GLY A 413 4.75 50.22 -8.86
C GLY A 413 5.23 50.18 -7.42
N GLU A 414 6.38 50.78 -7.19
CA GLU A 414 7.02 50.92 -5.88
C GLU A 414 7.81 52.22 -5.84
N ASP A 415 7.80 52.92 -4.70
CA ASP A 415 8.56 54.16 -4.49
C ASP A 415 8.97 54.32 -3.02
N THR A 416 9.89 55.24 -2.75
CA THR A 416 10.32 55.63 -1.40
C THR A 416 10.11 57.12 -1.18
N THR A 417 9.41 57.49 -0.11
CA THR A 417 9.16 58.90 0.19
C THR A 417 10.42 59.60 0.67
N SER A 418 10.44 60.93 0.65
CA SER A 418 11.54 61.73 1.22
C SER A 418 11.74 61.51 2.73
N ARG A 419 10.74 60.96 3.42
CA ARG A 419 10.83 60.59 4.84
C ARG A 419 11.48 59.22 5.04
N GLY A 420 11.60 58.42 3.98
CA GLY A 420 12.15 57.06 4.00
C GLY A 420 11.09 55.95 4.03
N ASP A 421 9.80 56.28 3.93
CA ASP A 421 8.75 55.26 3.88
C ASP A 421 8.78 54.56 2.53
N ARG A 422 8.70 53.23 2.50
CA ARG A 422 8.60 52.45 1.26
C ARG A 422 7.13 52.21 0.95
N VAL A 423 6.72 52.43 -0.29
CA VAL A 423 5.33 52.31 -0.72
C VAL A 423 5.25 51.41 -1.94
N ILE A 424 4.41 50.38 -1.87
CA ILE A 424 4.11 49.50 -3.00
C ILE A 424 2.63 49.64 -3.34
N TRP A 425 2.30 49.65 -4.63
CA TRP A 425 0.90 49.64 -5.07
C TRP A 425 0.70 48.71 -6.25
N GLY A 426 -0.54 48.28 -6.42
CA GLY A 426 -0.96 47.39 -7.48
C GLY A 426 -2.45 47.09 -7.36
N HIS A 427 -2.88 46.03 -8.02
CA HIS A 427 -4.27 45.63 -8.03
C HIS A 427 -4.45 44.14 -8.16
N PHE A 428 -5.60 43.66 -7.73
CA PHE A 428 -6.12 42.34 -8.00
C PHE A 428 -7.19 42.40 -9.08
N TYR A 429 -7.22 41.39 -9.93
CA TYR A 429 -8.25 41.20 -10.94
C TYR A 429 -8.64 39.73 -11.05
N ALA A 430 -9.88 39.43 -11.40
CA ALA A 430 -10.32 38.07 -11.70
C ALA A 430 -9.71 37.59 -13.03
N SER A 431 -9.24 36.34 -13.07
CA SER A 431 -8.68 35.79 -14.30
C SER A 431 -9.77 35.62 -15.37
N PRO A 432 -9.53 36.00 -16.64
CA PRO A 432 -10.42 35.67 -17.76
C PRO A 432 -10.63 34.15 -17.96
N SER A 433 -9.73 33.31 -17.41
CA SER A 433 -9.91 31.84 -17.40
C SER A 433 -10.99 31.39 -16.42
N ASP A 434 -11.20 32.17 -15.35
CA ASP A 434 -12.07 31.79 -14.24
C ASP A 434 -13.46 32.36 -14.45
N VAL A 435 -13.56 33.61 -14.91
CA VAL A 435 -14.83 34.30 -15.19
C VAL A 435 -14.73 35.11 -16.48
N THR A 436 -15.83 35.16 -17.23
CA THR A 436 -15.87 35.81 -18.55
C THR A 436 -15.67 37.32 -18.51
N TRP A 437 -15.93 37.95 -17.36
CA TRP A 437 -15.72 39.38 -17.13
C TRP A 437 -14.34 39.72 -16.56
N GLY A 438 -13.56 38.71 -16.16
CA GLY A 438 -12.24 38.90 -15.58
C GLY A 438 -11.28 39.57 -16.57
N SER A 439 -10.52 40.57 -16.11
CA SER A 439 -9.59 41.31 -16.96
C SER A 439 -8.57 42.10 -16.14
N GLN A 440 -7.29 42.01 -16.53
CA GLN A 440 -6.22 42.79 -15.92
C GLN A 440 -6.43 44.31 -16.07
N ASP A 441 -7.08 44.73 -17.16
CA ASP A 441 -7.38 46.12 -17.47
C ASP A 441 -8.64 46.65 -16.75
N ASN A 442 -9.41 45.75 -16.12
CA ASN A 442 -10.58 46.09 -15.30
C ASN A 442 -10.46 45.47 -13.90
N PRO A 443 -9.58 46.03 -13.04
CA PRO A 443 -9.28 45.48 -11.74
C PRO A 443 -10.44 45.56 -10.74
N ASP A 444 -10.56 44.52 -9.92
CA ASP A 444 -11.61 44.36 -8.92
C ASP A 444 -11.25 44.97 -7.56
N LEU A 445 -9.96 45.12 -7.26
CA LEU A 445 -9.45 45.65 -5.99
C LEU A 445 -8.07 46.29 -6.18
N PHE A 446 -7.92 47.57 -5.84
CA PHE A 446 -6.60 48.21 -5.77
C PHE A 446 -6.03 48.13 -4.35
N VAL A 447 -4.72 47.96 -4.24
CA VAL A 447 -4.01 47.86 -2.97
C VAL A 447 -2.84 48.83 -2.94
N LYS A 448 -2.67 49.52 -1.81
CA LYS A 448 -1.49 50.34 -1.50
C LYS A 448 -0.95 49.99 -0.13
N ILE A 449 0.32 49.62 -0.10
CA ILE A 449 1.03 49.12 1.07
C ILE A 449 2.08 50.15 1.44
N TRP A 450 2.06 50.61 2.68
CA TRP A 450 3.05 51.52 3.24
C TRP A 450 3.86 50.81 4.30
N PHE A 451 5.18 50.78 4.12
CA PHE A 451 6.15 50.41 5.14
C PHE A 451 6.71 51.71 5.69
N ASP A 452 6.24 52.11 6.86
CA ASP A 452 6.70 53.36 7.45
C ASP A 452 8.10 53.20 8.08
N VAL A 453 8.80 54.31 8.26
CA VAL A 453 10.14 54.32 8.88
C VAL A 453 10.16 53.91 10.35
N SER A 454 9.00 53.78 11.01
CA SER A 454 8.88 53.28 12.37
C SER A 454 8.75 51.75 12.45
N GLY A 455 8.59 51.08 11.30
CA GLY A 455 8.40 49.64 11.18
C GLY A 455 6.94 49.20 11.12
N ARG A 456 5.97 50.13 11.09
CA ARG A 456 4.56 49.82 10.89
C ARG A 456 4.27 49.57 9.41
N VAL A 457 3.42 48.58 9.13
CA VAL A 457 2.90 48.32 7.78
C VAL A 457 1.42 48.69 7.73
N ASP A 458 1.04 49.59 6.82
CA ASP A 458 -0.36 49.94 6.54
C ASP A 458 -0.77 49.42 5.15
N VAL A 459 -1.77 48.54 5.11
CA VAL A 459 -2.36 48.03 3.86
C VAL A 459 -3.71 48.71 3.63
N ASN A 460 -3.83 49.43 2.52
CA ASN A 460 -5.03 50.17 2.17
C ASN A 460 -5.64 49.60 0.88
N TYR A 461 -6.97 49.46 0.89
CA TYR A 461 -7.75 48.93 -0.22
C TYR A 461 -8.59 50.03 -0.86
N PHE A 462 -8.59 50.13 -2.19
CA PHE A 462 -9.34 51.14 -2.93
C PHE A 462 -10.13 50.49 -4.06
N HIS A 463 -11.32 51.05 -4.35
CA HIS A 463 -12.19 50.64 -5.46
C HIS A 463 -12.41 49.13 -5.52
N VAL A 464 -13.27 48.65 -4.61
CA VAL A 464 -13.74 47.26 -4.61
C VAL A 464 -14.97 47.20 -5.48
N SER A 465 -14.87 46.60 -6.67
CA SER A 465 -16.00 46.40 -7.57
C SER A 465 -15.92 45.03 -8.19
N VAL A 466 -16.96 44.23 -7.99
CA VAL A 466 -17.17 42.96 -8.66
C VAL A 466 -18.56 43.01 -9.28
N PRO A 467 -18.76 42.55 -10.52
CA PRO A 467 -20.08 42.40 -11.10
C PRO A 467 -20.93 41.48 -10.21
N GLU A 468 -22.22 41.78 -10.08
CA GLU A 468 -23.20 40.83 -9.52
C GLU A 468 -23.23 39.54 -10.33
#